data_AF-A0A5P1F4W4-F1
#
_entry.id   AF-A0A5P1F4W4-F1
#
_cell.length_a   1.000
_cell.length_b   1.000
_cell.length_c   1.000
_cell.angle_alpha   90.00
_cell.angle_beta   90.00
_cell.angle_gamma   90.00
#
_symmetry.space_group_name_H-M   'P 1'
#
loop_
_entity.id
_entity.type
_entity.pdbx_description
1 polymer ?
#
loop_
_entity_poly.entity_id
_entity_poly.type
_entity_poly.pdbx_seq_one_letter_code
_entity_poly.pdbx_strand_id
1 'polypeptide(L)'
;MAVPVAIKSMTLLCLLVVTSSEWVDYPSAMTCCSNILVEGCDPDSPLANNACRDVCHYGGCRKGGQCVYLRRGVGRACHCNC
;
A
#
# COMPACT_ATOMS: atom_id res chain seq x y z
N MET A 1 3.74 9.21 60.38
CA MET A 1 3.36 10.12 59.27
C MET A 1 3.64 9.40 57.96
N ALA A 2 2.61 8.73 57.45
CA ALA A 2 2.66 7.92 56.24
C ALA A 2 2.46 8.82 55.01
N VAL A 3 3.38 8.75 54.05
CA VAL A 3 3.23 9.39 52.75
C VAL A 3 2.65 8.33 51.81
N PRO A 4 1.40 8.46 51.31
CA PRO A 4 0.86 7.49 50.38
C PRO A 4 1.54 7.68 49.01
N VAL A 5 2.36 6.72 48.62
CA VAL A 5 2.88 6.62 47.25
C VAL A 5 1.69 6.32 46.35
N ALA A 6 1.22 7.34 45.64
CA ALA A 6 0.18 7.24 44.64
C ALA A 6 0.65 6.31 43.52
N ILE A 7 0.10 5.10 43.50
CA ILE A 7 0.23 4.17 42.38
C ILE A 7 -0.54 4.80 41.23
N LYS A 8 0.15 5.64 40.44
CA LYS A 8 -0.37 6.16 39.17
C LYS A 8 -0.53 4.95 38.25
N SER A 9 -1.76 4.47 38.16
CA SER A 9 -2.20 3.46 37.21
C SER A 9 -1.77 3.91 35.81
N MET A 10 -0.69 3.31 35.31
CA MET A 10 -0.21 3.56 33.96
C MET A 10 -1.06 2.67 33.04
N THR A 11 -2.21 3.20 32.62
CA THR A 11 -3.05 2.57 31.61
C THR A 11 -2.25 2.50 30.32
N LEU A 12 -1.64 1.35 30.06
CA LEU A 12 -0.96 1.04 28.81
C LEU A 12 -2.04 0.99 27.71
N LEU A 13 -2.26 2.11 27.03
CA LEU A 13 -3.07 2.17 25.83
C LEU A 13 -2.29 1.46 24.71
N CYS A 14 -2.47 0.14 24.61
CA CYS A 14 -2.05 -0.59 23.42
C CYS A 14 -2.90 -0.11 22.24
N LEU A 15 -2.42 0.92 21.55
CA LEU A 15 -2.86 1.21 20.19
C LEU A 15 -2.48 -0.02 19.36
N LEU A 16 -3.44 -0.91 19.16
CA LEU A 16 -3.32 -1.99 18.19
C LEU A 16 -3.23 -1.32 16.82
N VAL A 17 -2.00 -1.01 16.39
CA VAL A 17 -1.73 -0.69 15.00
C VAL A 17 -1.92 -2.01 14.27
N VAL A 18 -3.14 -2.26 13.80
CA VAL A 18 -3.39 -3.29 12.81
C VAL A 18 -2.71 -2.78 11.54
N THR A 19 -1.42 -3.06 11.41
CA THR A 19 -0.80 -3.07 10.08
C THR A 19 -1.44 -4.26 9.40
N SER A 20 -2.47 -4.03 8.59
CA SER A 20 -2.91 -5.02 7.62
C SER A 20 -1.75 -5.23 6.67
N SER A 21 -0.84 -6.13 7.04
CA SER A 21 0.03 -6.80 6.09
C SER A 21 -0.89 -7.72 5.30
N GLU A 22 -1.71 -7.12 4.44
CA GLU A 22 -2.29 -7.83 3.31
C GLU A 22 -1.08 -8.34 2.56
N TRP A 23 -0.87 -9.65 2.65
CA TRP A 23 0.06 -10.36 1.82
C TRP A 23 -0.33 -9.97 0.41
N VAL A 24 0.46 -9.08 -0.21
CA VAL A 24 0.20 -8.69 -1.59
C VAL A 24 0.46 -9.97 -2.36
N ASP A 25 -0.61 -10.63 -2.80
CA ASP A 25 -0.51 -11.75 -3.72
C ASP A 25 0.01 -11.16 -5.03
N TYR A 26 1.34 -11.09 -5.16
CA TYR A 26 2.00 -10.65 -6.38
C TYR A 26 1.72 -11.72 -7.44
N PRO A 27 0.91 -11.43 -8.48
CA PRO A 27 0.70 -12.39 -9.55
C PRO A 27 2.07 -12.68 -10.19
N SER A 28 2.45 -13.96 -10.25
CA SER A 28 3.78 -14.41 -10.64
C SER A 28 4.10 -14.28 -12.14
N ALA A 29 3.35 -13.47 -12.88
CA ALA A 29 3.59 -13.13 -14.27
C ALA A 29 2.85 -11.84 -14.64
N MET A 30 3.44 -10.70 -14.31
CA MET A 30 2.87 -9.41 -14.69
C MET A 30 3.02 -9.20 -16.19
N THR A 31 1.93 -8.85 -16.89
CA THR A 31 2.04 -8.46 -18.30
C THR A 31 2.54 -7.01 -18.38
N CYS A 32 3.77 -6.80 -18.85
CA CYS A 32 4.29 -5.44 -19.05
C CYS A 32 3.55 -4.73 -20.19
N CYS A 33 3.63 -3.39 -20.21
CA CYS A 33 2.81 -2.52 -21.07
C CYS A 33 1.29 -2.66 -20.87
N SER A 34 0.81 -3.15 -19.72
CA SER A 34 -0.61 -3.39 -19.47
C SER A 34 -1.10 -2.73 -18.18
N ASN A 35 -2.42 -2.53 -18.10
CA ASN A 35 -3.08 -1.98 -16.93
C ASN A 35 -3.62 -3.11 -16.07
N ILE A 36 -3.40 -3.02 -14.77
CA ILE A 36 -4.02 -3.88 -13.77
C ILE A 36 -4.84 -3.10 -12.77
N LEU A 37 -5.95 -3.70 -12.38
CA LEU A 37 -6.84 -3.13 -11.39
C LEU A 37 -6.27 -3.45 -10.02
N VAL A 38 -5.80 -2.42 -9.33
CA VAL A 38 -5.28 -2.49 -7.97
C VAL A 38 -6.17 -1.60 -7.12
N GLU A 39 -6.82 -2.18 -6.11
CA GLU A 39 -7.59 -1.38 -5.16
C GLU A 39 -6.67 -0.35 -4.49
N GLY A 40 -7.17 0.88 -4.33
CA GLY A 40 -6.39 1.96 -3.73
C GLY A 40 -5.32 2.59 -4.63
N CYS A 41 -5.19 2.18 -5.89
CA CYS A 41 -4.28 2.86 -6.82
C CYS A 41 -4.75 4.30 -7.07
N ASP A 42 -3.87 5.26 -6.79
CA ASP A 42 -4.14 6.68 -6.87
C ASP A 42 -2.97 7.43 -7.51
N PRO A 43 -3.16 8.05 -8.71
CA PRO A 43 -2.09 8.76 -9.40
C PRO A 43 -1.47 9.91 -8.58
N ASP A 44 -2.26 10.53 -7.71
CA ASP A 44 -1.82 11.64 -6.85
C ASP A 44 -1.14 11.17 -5.54
N SER A 45 -1.21 9.88 -5.21
CA SER A 45 -0.61 9.32 -4.00
C SER A 45 0.78 8.72 -4.29
N PRO A 46 1.86 9.25 -3.69
CA PRO A 46 3.19 8.67 -3.85
C PRO A 46 3.29 7.27 -3.27
N LEU A 47 2.54 6.99 -2.18
CA LEU A 47 2.49 5.66 -1.57
C LEU A 47 1.85 4.64 -2.51
N ALA A 48 0.72 4.99 -3.14
CA ALA A 48 0.04 4.10 -4.08
C ALA A 48 0.88 3.87 -5.35
N ASN A 49 1.58 4.89 -5.83
CA ASN A 49 2.52 4.76 -6.95
C ASN A 49 3.71 3.85 -6.62
N ASN A 50 4.27 3.94 -5.40
CA ASN A 50 5.34 3.04 -4.97
C ASN A 50 4.86 1.59 -4.88
N ALA A 51 3.68 1.37 -4.30
CA ALA A 51 3.08 0.03 -4.26
C ALA A 51 2.86 -0.53 -5.68
N CYS A 52 2.31 0.26 -6.60
CA CYS A 52 2.16 -0.12 -8.01
C CYS A 52 3.52 -0.42 -8.68
N ARG A 53 4.55 0.38 -8.40
CA ARG A 53 5.90 0.16 -8.91
C ARG A 53 6.46 -1.17 -8.45
N ASP A 54 6.34 -1.47 -7.16
CA ASP A 54 6.83 -2.70 -6.57
C ASP A 54 6.08 -3.90 -7.18
N VAL A 55 4.74 -3.84 -7.25
CA VAL A 55 3.87 -4.83 -7.94
C VAL A 55 4.39 -5.20 -9.32
N CYS A 56 4.61 -4.21 -10.17
CA CYS A 56 5.10 -4.46 -11.51
C CYS A 56 6.57 -4.91 -11.54
N HIS A 57 7.42 -4.36 -10.67
CA HIS A 57 8.86 -4.67 -10.65
C HIS A 57 9.12 -6.11 -10.22
N TYR A 58 8.56 -6.52 -9.08
CA TYR A 58 8.68 -7.89 -8.58
C TYR A 58 7.85 -8.88 -9.39
N GLY A 59 6.83 -8.42 -10.10
CA GLY A 59 6.07 -9.22 -11.08
C GLY A 59 6.77 -9.45 -12.42
N GLY A 60 7.97 -8.89 -12.63
CA GLY A 60 8.83 -9.17 -13.80
C GLY A 60 9.08 -7.98 -14.74
N CYS A 61 8.39 -6.85 -14.56
CA CYS A 61 8.57 -5.64 -15.36
C CYS A 61 9.66 -4.76 -14.74
N ARG A 62 10.90 -4.84 -15.22
CA ARG A 62 12.05 -4.12 -14.62
C ARG A 62 11.85 -2.61 -14.44
N LYS A 63 11.05 -1.99 -15.31
CA LYS A 63 10.71 -0.55 -15.24
C LYS A 63 9.63 -0.21 -14.20
N GLY A 64 9.12 -1.21 -13.48
CA GLY A 64 8.05 -1.04 -12.50
C GLY A 64 6.74 -0.59 -13.15
N GLY A 65 6.02 0.28 -12.47
CA GLY A 65 4.72 0.78 -12.89
C GLY A 65 4.36 2.10 -12.23
N GLN A 66 3.22 2.65 -12.64
CA GLN A 66 2.65 3.88 -12.09
C GLN A 66 1.12 3.84 -12.10
N CYS A 67 0.50 4.51 -11.12
CA CYS A 67 -0.94 4.68 -11.10
C CYS A 67 -1.38 5.66 -12.19
N VAL A 68 -2.38 5.28 -12.96
CA VAL A 68 -2.96 6.09 -14.04
C VAL A 68 -4.47 6.21 -13.89
N TYR A 69 -5.02 7.34 -14.33
CA TYR A 69 -6.46 7.45 -14.55
C TYR A 69 -6.82 6.67 -15.82
N LEU A 70 -7.71 5.68 -15.67
CA LEU A 70 -8.41 5.13 -16.83
C LEU A 70 -9.38 6.20 -17.36
N ARG A 71 -9.83 6.06 -18.62
CA ARG A 71 -10.63 7.10 -19.31
C ARG A 71 -11.63 7.79 -18.38
N ARG A 72 -11.53 9.12 -18.33
CA ARG A 72 -12.40 10.11 -17.65
C ARG A 72 -13.40 9.48 -16.65
N GLY A 73 -12.93 9.20 -15.43
CA GLY A 73 -13.79 8.93 -14.28
C GLY A 73 -14.27 7.48 -14.11
N VAL A 74 -13.86 6.56 -14.98
CA VAL A 74 -14.32 5.15 -14.93
C VAL A 74 -13.48 4.29 -13.98
N GLY A 75 -12.30 4.76 -13.56
CA GLY A 75 -11.49 4.06 -12.56
C GLY A 75 -10.03 4.46 -12.58
N ARG A 76 -9.27 3.89 -11.64
CA ARG A 76 -7.81 4.04 -11.53
C ARG A 76 -7.19 2.66 -11.69
N ALA A 77 -6.02 2.60 -12.30
CA ALA A 77 -5.31 1.35 -12.52
C ALA A 77 -3.80 1.56 -12.39
N CYS A 78 -3.09 0.49 -12.09
CA CYS A 78 -1.64 0.46 -12.10
C CYS A 78 -1.18 0.04 -13.51
N HIS A 79 -0.46 0.91 -14.21
CA HIS A 79 0.14 0.63 -15.51
C HIS A 79 1.56 0.10 -15.33
N CYS A 80 1.82 -1.15 -15.70
CA CYS A 80 3.16 -1.73 -15.66
C CYS A 80 3.94 -1.33 -16.91
N ASN A 81 5.07 -0.65 -16.70
CA ASN A 81 5.87 -0.10 -17.78
C ASN A 81 6.71 -1.18 -18.49
N CYS A 82 6.97 -0.91 -19.76
CA CYS A 82 7.95 -1.59 -20.60
C CYS A 82 8.91 -0.54 -21.20
#